data_AF-A0A7X8PN47-F1
#
_entry.id   AF-A0A7X8PN47-F1
#
_cell.length_a   1.000
_cell.length_b   1.000
_cell.length_c   1.000
_cell.angle_alpha   90.00
_cell.angle_beta   90.00
_cell.angle_gamma   90.00
#
_symmetry.space_group_name_H-M   'P 1'
#
loop_
_entity.id
_entity.type
_entity.pdbx_description
1 polymer ?
#
loop_
_entity_poly.entity_id
_entity_poly.type
_entity_poly.pdbx_seq_one_letter_code
_entity_poly.pdbx_strand_id
1 'polypeptide(L)'
;MIEKKVEEFYTRNVNSFTVEDILNEIGCTTKREETGEQIMRMLECDQRFFGDSLKQNFSSKQRFFHHAEFVLTPDDFELQEGILFPGHRFMTFCEPDIFPSEIVLRECGGPKIKTVKKTIAISALTPYHLLMGTEQISDFLAAEDESHDIWGATADSQVCLNVFDMRKIYADNNFKPGDILVVRVLDWGKGEFDFTCRSGSSRSTAKIRKWIELYSDALEKVIDNYDRYLELPEYLAWGFFYGGKDLLGENGASLDEFYRSAERIEIRFEQGQSFFAKTFETEEENDGNTQEEGEDILRISGGTTASLEDIMRETGTPMTMHELDAFMLDNCYNREFEFDDFYARCFGERRLRFADEAQEVVFMNYLEDRWESIAGKYNRHFDEPKAPVRESILEITEERLDWFHVLADMEIPESQLPRVTIKKLAGLTKRLDGILGMLNSEKYELEDNEAESMMDTIERSAVLQDEILEQLNSWMNRSV
;
A
#
# COMPACT_ATOMS: atom_id res chain seq x y z
N MET A 1 -30.35 1.24 14.11
CA MET A 1 -31.38 2.32 14.18
C MET A 1 -30.73 3.70 14.26
N ILE A 2 -29.65 3.86 15.03
CA ILE A 2 -28.85 5.09 15.10
C ILE A 2 -28.16 5.36 13.76
N GLU A 3 -27.41 4.41 13.20
CA GLU A 3 -26.76 4.53 11.88
C GLU A 3 -27.71 5.04 10.78
N LYS A 4 -28.90 4.45 10.63
CA LYS A 4 -29.88 4.90 9.63
C LYS A 4 -30.32 6.36 9.84
N LYS A 5 -30.52 6.79 11.09
CA LYS A 5 -30.89 8.18 11.39
C LYS A 5 -29.74 9.15 11.17
N VAL A 6 -28.52 8.68 11.40
CA VAL A 6 -27.27 9.41 11.14
C VAL A 6 -27.08 9.59 9.63
N GLU A 7 -27.31 8.55 8.82
CA GLU A 7 -27.36 8.67 7.34
C GLU A 7 -28.47 9.61 6.84
N GLU A 8 -29.65 9.55 7.45
CA GLU A 8 -30.74 10.49 7.16
C GLU A 8 -30.40 11.95 7.53
N PHE A 9 -29.48 12.17 8.48
CA PHE A 9 -28.97 13.51 8.81
C PHE A 9 -27.99 13.99 7.73
N TYR A 10 -27.10 13.12 7.25
CA TYR A 10 -26.10 13.47 6.23
C TYR A 10 -26.75 13.86 4.89
N THR A 11 -27.77 13.13 4.48
CA THR A 11 -28.55 13.42 3.25
C THR A 11 -29.32 14.75 3.29
N ARG A 12 -29.47 15.37 4.47
CA ARG A 12 -30.12 16.69 4.63
C ARG A 12 -29.21 17.88 4.40
N ASN A 13 -27.98 17.63 3.92
CA ASN A 13 -27.25 18.64 3.16
C ASN A 13 -26.76 19.79 4.08
N VAL A 14 -26.25 19.45 5.27
CA VAL A 14 -25.72 20.40 6.27
C VAL A 14 -24.26 20.76 5.93
N ASN A 15 -23.89 22.05 5.98
CA ASN A 15 -22.52 22.48 5.65
C ASN A 15 -21.51 22.08 6.73
N SER A 16 -21.84 22.33 7.99
CA SER A 16 -21.04 21.97 9.15
C SER A 16 -21.95 21.62 10.33
N PHE A 17 -21.53 20.68 11.16
CA PHE A 17 -22.32 20.20 12.30
C PHE A 17 -21.42 19.68 13.42
N THR A 18 -22.01 19.54 14.60
CA THR A 18 -21.39 18.92 15.78
C THR A 18 -22.08 17.60 16.13
N VAL A 19 -21.42 16.79 16.98
CA VAL A 19 -22.04 15.58 17.55
C VAL A 19 -23.34 15.91 18.28
N GLU A 20 -23.39 17.06 18.97
CA GLU A 20 -24.58 17.52 19.68
C GLU A 20 -25.75 17.83 18.74
N ASP A 21 -25.50 18.36 17.54
CA ASP A 21 -26.55 18.60 16.53
C ASP A 21 -27.21 17.29 16.11
N ILE A 22 -26.42 16.24 15.90
CA ILE A 22 -26.92 14.90 15.56
C ILE A 22 -27.70 14.32 16.74
N LEU A 23 -27.16 14.37 17.95
CA LEU A 23 -27.82 13.87 19.16
C LEU A 23 -29.18 14.54 19.41
N ASN A 24 -29.29 15.84 19.10
CA ASN A 24 -30.53 16.59 19.14
C ASN A 24 -31.53 16.12 18.08
N GLU A 25 -31.08 15.94 16.84
CA GLU A 25 -31.94 15.50 15.73
C GLU A 25 -32.49 14.10 15.95
N ILE A 26 -31.67 13.16 16.42
CA ILE A 26 -32.12 11.78 16.66
C ILE A 26 -33.04 11.66 17.88
N GLY A 27 -33.13 12.73 18.70
CA GLY A 27 -33.92 12.80 19.91
C GLY A 27 -33.34 11.97 21.06
N CYS A 28 -32.01 11.86 21.16
CA CYS A 28 -31.37 11.01 22.17
C CYS A 28 -31.44 11.63 23.56
N THR A 29 -32.29 11.06 24.44
CA THR A 29 -32.49 11.54 25.82
C THR A 29 -31.87 10.63 26.88
N THR A 30 -31.47 9.40 26.53
CA THR A 30 -30.90 8.39 27.45
C THR A 30 -29.54 7.94 26.95
N LYS A 31 -28.55 7.76 27.84
CA LYS A 31 -27.16 7.40 27.47
C LYS A 31 -26.56 8.35 26.42
N ARG A 32 -26.87 9.64 26.55
CA ARG A 32 -26.50 10.68 25.56
C ARG A 32 -24.98 10.77 25.36
N GLU A 33 -24.21 10.70 26.44
CA GLU A 33 -22.74 10.74 26.41
C GLU A 33 -22.15 9.54 25.68
N GLU A 34 -22.53 8.31 26.07
CA GLU A 34 -22.13 7.06 25.40
C GLU A 34 -22.52 7.05 23.90
N THR A 35 -23.71 7.54 23.57
CA THR A 35 -24.16 7.68 22.17
C THR A 35 -23.36 8.73 21.41
N GLY A 36 -22.99 9.82 22.09
CA GLY A 36 -22.15 10.87 21.52
C GLY A 36 -20.75 10.37 21.18
N GLU A 37 -20.12 9.61 22.08
CA GLU A 37 -18.83 8.98 21.81
C GLU A 37 -18.90 8.00 20.62
N GLN A 38 -19.98 7.22 20.52
CA GLN A 38 -20.18 6.31 19.38
C GLN A 38 -20.30 7.08 18.07
N ILE A 39 -21.10 8.15 18.03
CA ILE A 39 -21.24 9.01 16.84
C ILE A 39 -19.91 9.67 16.49
N MET A 40 -19.16 10.14 17.47
CA MET A 40 -17.84 10.74 17.27
C MET A 40 -16.87 9.77 16.60
N ARG A 41 -16.73 8.54 17.12
CA ARG A 41 -15.85 7.52 16.51
C ARG A 41 -16.28 7.17 15.10
N MET A 42 -17.59 7.10 14.84
CA MET A 42 -18.10 6.87 13.48
C MET A 42 -17.69 8.02 12.54
N LEU A 43 -17.81 9.27 12.99
CA LEU A 43 -17.49 10.45 12.18
C LEU A 43 -15.99 10.64 11.95
N GLU A 44 -15.14 10.27 12.91
CA GLU A 44 -13.69 10.36 12.78
C GLU A 44 -13.13 9.42 11.71
N CYS A 45 -13.80 8.29 11.47
CA CYS A 45 -13.45 7.34 10.42
C CYS A 45 -14.19 7.57 9.08
N ASP A 46 -15.11 8.54 9.02
CA ASP A 46 -15.97 8.74 7.86
C ASP A 46 -15.36 9.75 6.88
N GLN A 47 -14.82 9.23 5.77
CA GLN A 47 -14.15 10.00 4.73
C GLN A 47 -15.08 10.99 4.00
N ARG A 48 -16.38 11.06 4.27
CA ARG A 48 -17.27 12.08 3.68
C ARG A 48 -17.15 13.45 4.35
N PHE A 49 -16.42 13.53 5.47
CA PHE A 49 -16.33 14.74 6.29
C PHE A 49 -14.89 15.18 6.53
N PHE A 50 -14.71 16.48 6.67
CA PHE A 50 -13.54 17.08 7.30
C PHE A 50 -13.83 17.24 8.80
N GLY A 51 -13.20 16.42 9.65
CA GLY A 51 -13.35 16.47 11.11
C GLY A 51 -12.26 17.28 11.84
N ASP A 52 -12.66 18.23 12.67
CA ASP A 52 -11.82 18.85 13.69
C ASP A 52 -12.17 18.20 15.04
N SER A 53 -11.43 17.15 15.40
CA SER A 53 -11.66 16.35 16.62
C SER A 53 -11.56 17.20 17.90
N LEU A 54 -10.68 18.21 17.91
CA LEU A 54 -10.52 19.14 19.04
C LEU A 54 -11.76 20.01 19.25
N LYS A 55 -12.44 20.43 18.17
CA LYS A 55 -13.65 21.25 18.24
C LYS A 55 -14.95 20.46 18.09
N GLN A 56 -14.87 19.14 17.92
CA GLN A 56 -16.00 18.25 17.63
C GLN A 56 -16.88 18.75 16.47
N ASN A 57 -16.24 19.36 15.47
CA ASN A 57 -16.94 20.01 14.36
C ASN A 57 -16.57 19.32 13.05
N PHE A 58 -17.58 19.02 12.25
CA PHE A 58 -17.45 18.26 11.01
C PHE A 58 -18.00 19.10 9.87
N SER A 59 -17.27 19.14 8.75
CA SER A 59 -17.69 19.84 7.53
C SER A 59 -17.87 18.85 6.39
N SER A 60 -18.96 18.95 5.65
CA SER A 60 -19.24 18.04 4.53
C SER A 60 -18.33 18.31 3.33
N LYS A 61 -17.63 17.28 2.83
CA LYS A 61 -16.84 17.36 1.59
C LYS A 61 -17.72 17.64 0.39
N GLN A 62 -18.85 16.95 0.28
CA GLN A 62 -19.84 17.18 -0.77
C GLN A 62 -20.25 18.67 -0.83
N ARG A 63 -20.46 19.31 0.32
CA ARG A 63 -20.79 20.74 0.38
C ARG A 63 -19.61 21.64 0.07
N PHE A 64 -18.44 21.32 0.60
CA PHE A 64 -17.22 22.09 0.36
C PHE A 64 -16.85 22.12 -1.12
N PHE A 65 -16.90 20.97 -1.79
CA PHE A 65 -16.58 20.84 -3.21
C PHE A 65 -17.74 21.15 -4.15
N HIS A 66 -18.97 21.40 -3.66
CA HIS A 66 -20.10 21.70 -4.53
C HIS A 66 -19.85 22.96 -5.37
N HIS A 67 -19.78 22.80 -6.70
CA HIS A 67 -19.37 23.83 -7.66
C HIS A 67 -17.95 24.40 -7.44
N ALA A 68 -17.10 23.69 -6.70
CA ALA A 68 -15.68 23.97 -6.71
C ALA A 68 -15.15 23.78 -8.13
N GLU A 69 -14.23 24.65 -8.51
CA GLU A 69 -13.54 24.62 -9.79
C GLU A 69 -12.07 24.24 -9.58
N PHE A 70 -11.53 23.41 -10.45
CA PHE A 70 -10.12 23.03 -10.48
C PHE A 70 -9.63 22.91 -11.92
N VAL A 71 -8.31 22.85 -12.09
CA VAL A 71 -7.67 22.94 -13.41
C VAL A 71 -7.05 21.60 -13.77
N LEU A 72 -7.27 21.15 -15.00
CA LEU A 72 -6.53 20.04 -15.62
C LEU A 72 -5.68 20.55 -16.78
N THR A 73 -4.50 19.95 -16.93
CA THR A 73 -3.53 20.27 -17.98
C THR A 73 -3.21 19.01 -18.78
N PRO A 74 -3.93 18.75 -19.88
CA PRO A 74 -3.62 17.63 -20.76
C PRO A 74 -2.18 17.72 -21.26
N ASP A 75 -1.48 16.59 -21.27
CA ASP A 75 -0.10 16.53 -21.78
C ASP A 75 -0.03 16.31 -23.29
N ASP A 76 1.19 16.29 -23.84
CA ASP A 76 1.41 16.10 -25.28
C ASP A 76 0.85 14.76 -25.79
N PHE A 77 0.89 13.70 -24.98
CA PHE A 77 0.39 12.38 -25.37
C PHE A 77 -1.15 12.38 -25.45
N GLU A 78 -1.82 12.92 -24.44
CA GLU A 78 -3.28 13.09 -24.40
C GLU A 78 -3.79 13.94 -25.57
N LEU A 79 -3.10 15.03 -25.88
CA LEU A 79 -3.45 15.90 -27.01
C LEU A 79 -3.25 15.20 -28.37
N GLN A 80 -2.17 14.44 -28.55
CA GLN A 80 -1.90 13.71 -29.78
C GLN A 80 -2.92 12.59 -30.04
N GLU A 81 -3.26 11.84 -29.00
CA GLU A 81 -4.23 10.74 -29.09
C GLU A 81 -5.69 11.23 -29.06
N GLY A 82 -5.89 12.49 -28.66
CA GLY A 82 -7.20 13.10 -28.49
C GLY A 82 -8.00 12.46 -27.36
N ILE A 83 -7.32 12.13 -26.26
CA ILE A 83 -7.92 11.50 -25.08
C ILE A 83 -7.67 12.34 -23.83
N LEU A 84 -8.33 11.98 -22.73
CA LEU A 84 -8.01 12.47 -21.40
C LEU A 84 -8.13 11.31 -20.41
N PHE A 85 -7.04 11.01 -19.70
CA PHE A 85 -7.05 10.09 -18.58
C PHE A 85 -7.75 10.76 -17.39
N PRO A 86 -8.76 10.11 -16.78
CA PRO A 86 -9.33 10.59 -15.53
C PRO A 86 -8.27 10.51 -14.41
N GLY A 87 -7.82 9.30 -14.08
CA GLY A 87 -6.76 9.04 -13.12
C GLY A 87 -6.93 9.77 -11.77
N HIS A 88 -5.80 10.08 -11.12
CA HIS A 88 -5.75 10.75 -9.82
C HIS A 88 -6.34 12.17 -9.85
N ARG A 89 -6.45 12.79 -11.03
CA ARG A 89 -6.76 14.21 -11.20
C ARG A 89 -8.16 14.60 -10.72
N PHE A 90 -9.05 13.62 -10.56
CA PHE A 90 -10.42 13.79 -10.09
C PHE A 90 -10.68 13.20 -8.71
N MET A 91 -9.83 12.28 -8.22
CA MET A 91 -10.08 11.47 -7.02
C MET A 91 -10.25 12.33 -5.76
N THR A 92 -9.53 13.47 -5.68
CA THR A 92 -9.70 14.45 -4.61
C THR A 92 -11.10 15.10 -4.58
N PHE A 93 -11.81 15.10 -5.70
CA PHE A 93 -13.03 15.87 -5.93
C PHE A 93 -14.29 14.99 -6.11
N CYS A 94 -14.20 13.70 -5.80
CA CYS A 94 -15.33 12.78 -5.73
C CYS A 94 -15.30 11.93 -4.45
N GLU A 95 -16.34 11.13 -4.25
CA GLU A 95 -16.39 10.17 -3.16
C GLU A 95 -15.31 9.09 -3.31
N PRO A 96 -14.64 8.66 -2.21
CA PRO A 96 -13.50 7.74 -2.27
C PRO A 96 -13.78 6.41 -2.97
N ASP A 97 -15.02 5.91 -2.87
CA ASP A 97 -15.45 4.65 -3.48
C ASP A 97 -15.64 4.72 -5.01
N ILE A 98 -15.44 5.89 -5.64
CA ILE A 98 -15.64 6.09 -7.08
C ILE A 98 -14.33 5.91 -7.81
N PHE A 99 -14.23 4.88 -8.65
CA PHE A 99 -13.03 4.67 -9.47
C PHE A 99 -12.92 5.70 -10.59
N PRO A 100 -11.69 5.99 -11.09
CA PRO A 100 -11.46 6.90 -12.20
C PRO A 100 -12.34 6.65 -13.45
N SER A 101 -12.66 5.40 -13.75
CA SER A 101 -13.47 5.02 -14.92
C SER A 101 -14.97 5.22 -14.74
N GLU A 102 -15.44 5.38 -13.50
CA GLU A 102 -16.84 5.66 -13.18
C GLU A 102 -17.18 7.15 -13.29
N ILE A 103 -16.16 8.00 -13.42
CA ILE A 103 -16.29 9.45 -13.51
C ILE A 103 -17.09 9.84 -14.76
N VAL A 104 -18.03 10.76 -14.56
CA VAL A 104 -18.84 11.33 -15.64
C VAL A 104 -18.39 12.75 -15.92
N LEU A 105 -17.71 12.95 -17.04
CA LEU A 105 -17.35 14.26 -17.55
C LEU A 105 -18.34 14.73 -18.63
N ARG A 106 -18.72 16.01 -18.61
CA ARG A 106 -19.55 16.63 -19.66
C ARG A 106 -19.04 18.03 -20.03
N GLU A 107 -19.29 18.42 -21.27
CA GLU A 107 -19.08 19.82 -21.66
C GLU A 107 -20.12 20.71 -20.93
N CYS A 108 -19.73 21.88 -20.43
CA CYS A 108 -20.65 22.78 -19.74
C CYS A 108 -21.84 23.18 -20.65
N GLY A 109 -23.05 22.76 -20.28
CA GLY A 109 -24.26 22.96 -21.09
C GLY A 109 -24.36 22.03 -22.32
N GLY A 110 -23.43 21.09 -22.46
CA GLY A 110 -23.32 20.14 -23.56
C GLY A 110 -23.54 18.68 -23.14
N PRO A 111 -23.26 17.72 -24.05
CA PRO A 111 -23.43 16.30 -23.78
C PRO A 111 -22.34 15.73 -22.87
N LYS A 112 -22.61 14.53 -22.30
CA LYS A 112 -21.60 13.70 -21.65
C LYS A 112 -20.51 13.33 -22.66
N ILE A 113 -19.25 13.39 -22.23
CA ILE A 113 -18.11 12.91 -23.01
C ILE A 113 -18.14 11.38 -23.01
N LYS A 114 -17.85 10.79 -24.15
CA LYS A 114 -17.81 9.33 -24.28
C LYS A 114 -16.48 8.81 -23.76
N THR A 115 -16.51 7.61 -23.19
CA THR A 115 -15.30 6.86 -22.87
C THR A 115 -14.92 5.94 -24.03
N VAL A 116 -13.61 5.70 -24.18
CA VAL A 116 -13.01 4.76 -25.12
C VAL A 116 -11.96 3.93 -24.39
N LYS A 117 -11.78 2.68 -24.81
CA LYS A 117 -10.72 1.82 -24.26
C LYS A 117 -9.36 2.20 -24.86
N LYS A 118 -8.35 2.38 -24.02
CA LYS A 118 -6.97 2.64 -24.38
C LYS A 118 -6.07 1.61 -23.73
N THR A 119 -5.34 0.86 -24.57
CA THR A 119 -4.29 -0.04 -24.10
C THR A 119 -2.98 0.71 -23.98
N ILE A 120 -2.30 0.57 -22.85
CA ILE A 120 -1.04 1.22 -22.54
C ILE A 120 -0.20 0.35 -21.60
N ALA A 121 1.13 0.54 -21.60
CA ALA A 121 2.01 -0.07 -20.62
C ALA A 121 1.74 0.49 -19.22
N ILE A 122 1.92 -0.34 -18.19
CA ILE A 122 1.77 0.10 -16.79
C ILE A 122 2.74 1.23 -16.48
N SER A 123 4.02 1.17 -16.89
CA SER A 123 5.02 2.24 -16.66
C SER A 123 4.53 3.62 -17.07
N ALA A 124 3.80 3.70 -18.18
CA ALA A 124 3.26 4.94 -18.72
C ALA A 124 2.00 5.46 -17.99
N LEU A 125 1.50 4.77 -16.97
CA LEU A 125 0.39 5.24 -16.13
C LEU A 125 0.81 6.21 -15.05
N THR A 126 2.09 6.24 -14.70
CA THR A 126 2.65 7.07 -13.64
C THR A 126 2.15 8.53 -13.69
N PRO A 127 2.20 9.24 -14.83
CA PRO A 127 1.77 10.64 -14.88
C PRO A 127 0.29 10.86 -14.56
N TYR A 128 -0.54 9.81 -14.65
CA TYR A 128 -1.99 9.91 -14.50
C TYR A 128 -2.52 9.26 -13.22
N HIS A 129 -1.78 8.35 -12.58
CA HIS A 129 -2.28 7.57 -11.43
C HIS A 129 -1.44 7.70 -10.17
N LEU A 130 -0.26 8.34 -10.22
CA LEU A 130 0.64 8.48 -9.08
C LEU A 130 -0.05 8.97 -7.80
N LEU A 131 -0.87 10.03 -7.88
CA LEU A 131 -1.51 10.60 -6.68
C LEU A 131 -2.74 9.83 -6.18
N MET A 132 -3.06 8.66 -6.76
CA MET A 132 -4.02 7.72 -6.16
C MET A 132 -3.37 6.92 -5.04
N GLY A 133 -2.06 6.73 -5.12
CA GLY A 133 -1.29 5.87 -4.26
C GLY A 133 -1.18 4.43 -4.77
N THR A 134 -0.04 3.81 -4.48
CA THR A 134 0.32 2.48 -5.01
C THR A 134 -0.66 1.40 -4.61
N GLU A 135 -1.22 1.53 -3.39
CA GLU A 135 -2.24 0.67 -2.83
C GLU A 135 -3.54 0.69 -3.65
N GLN A 136 -3.96 1.86 -4.14
CA GLN A 136 -5.23 2.01 -4.88
C GLN A 136 -5.11 1.66 -6.37
N ILE A 137 -3.91 1.75 -6.94
CA ILE A 137 -3.71 1.49 -8.37
C ILE A 137 -4.03 0.04 -8.71
N SER A 138 -3.61 -0.92 -7.88
CA SER A 138 -3.88 -2.34 -8.10
C SER A 138 -5.38 -2.65 -8.08
N ASP A 139 -6.10 -2.12 -7.09
CA ASP A 139 -7.55 -2.27 -6.96
C ASP A 139 -8.29 -1.64 -8.15
N PHE A 140 -7.88 -0.44 -8.55
CA PHE A 140 -8.41 0.23 -9.73
C PHE A 140 -8.21 -0.62 -10.99
N LEU A 141 -6.98 -1.09 -11.25
CA LEU A 141 -6.69 -1.86 -12.45
C LEU A 141 -7.45 -3.19 -12.46
N ALA A 142 -7.63 -3.84 -11.31
CA ALA A 142 -8.45 -5.04 -11.19
C ALA A 142 -9.94 -4.77 -11.47
N ALA A 143 -10.47 -3.63 -10.98
CA ALA A 143 -11.84 -3.21 -11.24
C ALA A 143 -12.09 -2.78 -12.70
N GLU A 144 -11.05 -2.29 -13.38
CA GLU A 144 -11.16 -1.71 -14.71
C GLU A 144 -11.42 -2.75 -15.82
N ASP A 145 -10.72 -3.88 -15.76
CA ASP A 145 -10.89 -4.98 -16.70
C ASP A 145 -10.50 -6.31 -16.03
N GLU A 146 -11.45 -7.24 -15.94
CA GLU A 146 -11.25 -8.56 -15.31
C GLU A 146 -10.11 -9.38 -15.97
N SER A 147 -9.67 -9.00 -17.18
CA SER A 147 -8.57 -9.69 -17.88
C SER A 147 -7.18 -9.27 -17.42
N HIS A 148 -7.05 -8.22 -16.60
CA HIS A 148 -5.76 -7.79 -16.09
C HIS A 148 -5.19 -8.79 -15.08
N ASP A 149 -3.98 -9.27 -15.34
CA ASP A 149 -3.19 -10.03 -14.37
C ASP A 149 -2.37 -9.09 -13.50
N ILE A 150 -3.01 -8.48 -12.49
CA ILE A 150 -2.37 -7.48 -11.62
C ILE A 150 -1.23 -8.07 -10.80
N TRP A 151 -1.35 -9.36 -10.43
CA TRP A 151 -0.41 -10.03 -9.54
C TRP A 151 0.82 -10.58 -10.26
N GLY A 152 0.73 -10.82 -11.57
CA GLY A 152 1.85 -11.22 -12.44
C GLY A 152 2.35 -10.14 -13.39
N ALA A 153 1.77 -8.94 -13.35
CA ALA A 153 2.12 -7.84 -14.23
C ALA A 153 3.54 -7.30 -13.95
N THR A 154 4.15 -6.75 -15.00
CA THR A 154 5.42 -6.01 -14.95
C THR A 154 5.20 -4.60 -15.51
N ALA A 155 6.18 -3.71 -15.37
CA ALA A 155 6.12 -2.34 -15.91
C ALA A 155 5.74 -2.27 -17.40
N ASP A 156 6.18 -3.25 -18.21
CA ASP A 156 5.88 -3.34 -19.66
C ASP A 156 4.52 -3.99 -19.98
N SER A 157 3.89 -4.60 -18.98
CA SER A 157 2.60 -5.28 -19.16
C SER A 157 1.54 -4.28 -19.63
N GLN A 158 0.70 -4.74 -20.55
CA GLN A 158 -0.31 -3.91 -21.16
C GLN A 158 -1.61 -4.00 -20.39
N VAL A 159 -2.15 -2.85 -20.01
CA VAL A 159 -3.46 -2.71 -19.37
C VAL A 159 -4.37 -1.85 -20.22
N CYS A 160 -5.67 -2.08 -20.12
CA CYS A 160 -6.73 -1.49 -20.90
C CYS A 160 -7.58 -0.60 -19.98
N LEU A 161 -7.56 0.71 -20.22
CA LEU A 161 -8.25 1.69 -19.40
C LEU A 161 -9.36 2.40 -20.18
N ASN A 162 -10.44 2.77 -19.50
CA ASN A 162 -11.45 3.68 -20.02
C ASN A 162 -10.97 5.14 -19.84
N VAL A 163 -10.81 5.83 -20.97
CA VAL A 163 -10.40 7.24 -21.02
C VAL A 163 -11.44 8.07 -21.76
N PHE A 164 -11.50 9.37 -21.53
CA PHE A 164 -12.43 10.24 -22.23
C PHE A 164 -11.98 10.49 -23.68
N ASP A 165 -12.89 10.39 -24.65
CA ASP A 165 -12.66 10.77 -26.05
C ASP A 165 -12.82 12.29 -26.21
N MET A 166 -11.68 12.97 -26.29
CA MET A 166 -11.57 14.43 -26.37
C MET A 166 -11.28 14.94 -27.78
N ARG A 167 -11.18 14.07 -28.79
CA ARG A 167 -10.78 14.43 -30.17
C ARG A 167 -11.56 15.61 -30.71
N LYS A 168 -12.89 15.56 -30.58
CA LYS A 168 -13.78 16.63 -31.04
C LYS A 168 -13.57 17.92 -30.23
N ILE A 169 -13.49 17.80 -28.91
CA ILE A 169 -13.33 18.95 -28.01
C ILE A 169 -12.01 19.67 -28.28
N TYR A 170 -10.91 18.93 -28.39
CA TYR A 170 -9.60 19.51 -28.68
C TYR A 170 -9.54 20.14 -30.06
N ALA A 171 -10.16 19.50 -31.07
CA ALA A 171 -10.22 20.06 -32.42
C ALA A 171 -11.07 21.34 -32.49
N ASP A 172 -12.28 21.32 -31.91
CA ASP A 172 -13.22 22.45 -31.95
C ASP A 172 -12.68 23.69 -31.21
N ASN A 173 -11.87 23.48 -30.16
CA ASN A 173 -11.23 24.55 -29.38
C ASN A 173 -9.81 24.88 -29.85
N ASN A 174 -9.28 24.19 -30.86
CA ASN A 174 -7.89 24.31 -31.34
C ASN A 174 -6.88 24.25 -30.17
N PHE A 175 -7.07 23.24 -29.33
CA PHE A 175 -6.36 23.06 -28.05
C PHE A 175 -4.88 22.80 -28.29
N LYS A 176 -4.02 23.40 -27.46
CA LYS A 176 -2.56 23.34 -27.56
C LYS A 176 -1.92 23.03 -26.21
N PRO A 177 -0.66 22.57 -26.19
CA PRO A 177 0.08 22.42 -24.94
C PRO A 177 0.03 23.70 -24.10
N GLY A 178 -0.34 23.56 -22.83
CA GLY A 178 -0.54 24.65 -21.88
C GLY A 178 -1.95 25.23 -21.80
N ASP A 179 -2.84 24.92 -22.78
CA ASP A 179 -4.28 25.15 -22.62
C ASP A 179 -4.84 24.24 -21.52
N ILE A 180 -5.94 24.67 -20.90
CA ILE A 180 -6.49 23.99 -19.71
C ILE A 180 -7.97 23.68 -19.83
N LEU A 181 -8.37 22.64 -19.10
CA LEU A 181 -9.76 22.37 -18.78
C LEU A 181 -10.02 22.93 -17.38
N VAL A 182 -10.96 23.86 -17.28
CA VAL A 182 -11.50 24.28 -15.98
C VAL A 182 -12.67 23.36 -15.69
N VAL A 183 -12.47 22.46 -14.75
CA VAL A 183 -13.44 21.43 -14.35
C VAL A 183 -14.19 21.91 -13.12
N ARG A 184 -15.48 21.66 -13.07
CA ARG A 184 -16.34 22.02 -11.95
C ARG A 184 -17.11 20.80 -11.46
N VAL A 185 -17.14 20.65 -10.14
CA VAL A 185 -17.89 19.57 -9.47
C VAL A 185 -19.39 19.84 -9.54
N LEU A 186 -20.14 18.91 -10.12
CA LEU A 186 -21.60 18.95 -10.17
C LEU A 186 -22.22 18.07 -9.08
N ASP A 187 -21.70 16.85 -8.90
CA ASP A 187 -22.14 15.91 -7.87
C ASP A 187 -20.95 15.09 -7.37
N TRP A 188 -20.45 15.45 -6.18
CA TRP A 188 -19.29 14.81 -5.54
C TRP A 188 -19.54 13.32 -5.28
N GLY A 189 -20.73 12.96 -4.76
CA GLY A 189 -21.10 11.58 -4.42
C GLY A 189 -21.45 10.69 -5.62
N LYS A 190 -21.36 11.23 -6.84
CA LYS A 190 -21.52 10.47 -8.09
C LYS A 190 -20.37 10.67 -9.07
N GLY A 191 -19.33 11.40 -8.68
CA GLY A 191 -18.21 11.73 -9.57
C GLY A 191 -18.67 12.41 -10.85
N GLU A 192 -19.66 13.31 -10.78
CA GLU A 192 -20.12 14.06 -11.96
C GLU A 192 -19.50 15.45 -12.02
N PHE A 193 -18.91 15.76 -13.18
CA PHE A 193 -18.21 17.02 -13.44
C PHE A 193 -18.63 17.61 -14.78
N ASP A 194 -18.61 18.94 -14.89
CA ASP A 194 -18.56 19.62 -16.18
C ASP A 194 -17.27 20.40 -16.36
N PHE A 195 -16.97 20.79 -17.60
CA PHE A 195 -15.77 21.56 -17.89
C PHE A 195 -15.99 22.64 -18.95
N THR A 196 -15.07 23.61 -18.95
CA THR A 196 -14.88 24.57 -20.03
C THR A 196 -13.42 24.61 -20.46
N CYS A 197 -13.17 24.92 -21.73
CA CYS A 197 -11.81 25.08 -22.26
C CYS A 197 -11.33 26.53 -22.07
N ARG A 198 -10.06 26.70 -21.70
CA ARG A 198 -9.40 28.00 -21.60
C ARG A 198 -8.02 27.95 -22.23
N SER A 199 -7.64 29.05 -22.87
CA SER A 199 -6.30 29.15 -23.47
C SER A 199 -5.23 29.38 -22.40
N GLY A 200 -4.11 28.67 -22.53
CA GLY A 200 -2.92 28.81 -21.70
C GLY A 200 -2.31 30.21 -21.74
N SER A 201 -2.53 30.96 -22.82
CA SER A 201 -2.09 32.36 -22.94
C SER A 201 -2.69 33.30 -21.88
N SER A 202 -3.82 32.92 -21.28
CA SER A 202 -4.45 33.67 -20.18
C SER A 202 -3.86 33.35 -18.81
N ARG A 203 -3.03 32.30 -18.71
CA ARG A 203 -2.46 31.82 -17.45
C ARG A 203 -1.20 32.61 -17.11
N SER A 204 -1.00 32.82 -15.82
CA SER A 204 0.15 33.56 -15.30
C SER A 204 1.03 32.61 -14.50
N THR A 205 2.30 32.46 -14.92
CA THR A 205 3.30 31.67 -14.19
C THR A 205 3.46 32.13 -12.74
N ALA A 206 3.33 33.44 -12.47
CA ALA A 206 3.38 33.96 -11.11
C ALA A 206 2.18 33.52 -10.25
N LYS A 207 0.98 33.42 -10.84
CA LYS A 207 -0.21 32.90 -10.14
C LYS A 207 -0.10 31.40 -9.88
N ILE A 208 0.38 30.63 -10.87
CA ILE A 208 0.60 29.18 -10.75
C ILE A 208 1.60 28.91 -9.62
N ARG A 209 2.75 29.59 -9.62
CA ARG A 209 3.75 29.44 -8.55
C ARG A 209 3.18 29.82 -7.18
N LYS A 210 2.44 30.94 -7.10
CA LYS A 210 1.77 31.33 -5.85
C LYS A 210 0.77 30.28 -5.37
N TRP A 211 0.01 29.67 -6.29
CA TRP A 211 -0.92 28.60 -5.97
C TRP A 211 -0.18 27.38 -5.40
N ILE A 212 0.93 26.99 -6.02
CA ILE A 212 1.76 25.86 -5.55
C ILE A 212 2.26 26.12 -4.14
N GLU A 213 2.83 27.30 -3.85
CA GLU A 213 3.27 27.65 -2.49
C GLU A 213 2.14 27.61 -1.46
N LEU A 214 0.97 28.17 -1.82
CA LEU A 214 -0.20 28.14 -0.94
C LEU A 214 -0.69 26.71 -0.67
N TYR A 215 -0.62 25.84 -1.67
CA TYR A 215 -1.02 24.45 -1.53
C TYR A 215 0.00 23.64 -0.74
N SER A 216 1.29 23.86 -0.94
CA SER A 216 2.36 23.30 -0.11
C SER A 216 2.21 23.71 1.36
N ASP A 217 1.96 24.99 1.65
CA ASP A 217 1.69 25.47 3.02
C ASP A 217 0.45 24.79 3.65
N ALA A 218 -0.54 24.44 2.83
CA ALA A 218 -1.72 23.73 3.29
C ALA A 218 -1.41 22.26 3.57
N LEU A 219 -0.75 21.56 2.64
CA LEU A 219 -0.37 20.16 2.78
C LEU A 219 0.61 19.93 3.92
N GLU A 220 1.57 20.83 4.17
CA GLU A 220 2.46 20.73 5.32
C GLU A 220 1.69 20.69 6.65
N LYS A 221 0.60 21.46 6.76
CA LYS A 221 -0.29 21.41 7.94
C LYS A 221 -1.08 20.12 8.02
N VAL A 222 -1.46 19.53 6.88
CA VAL A 222 -2.12 18.23 6.87
C VAL A 222 -1.14 17.15 7.35
N ILE A 223 0.08 17.14 6.83
CA ILE A 223 1.14 16.23 7.25
C ILE A 223 1.40 16.37 8.76
N ASP A 224 1.52 17.59 9.28
CA ASP A 224 1.73 17.81 10.72
C ASP A 224 0.56 17.32 11.60
N ASN A 225 -0.67 17.31 11.07
CA ASN A 225 -1.87 16.97 11.82
C ASN A 225 -2.27 15.49 11.71
N TYR A 226 -1.93 14.83 10.60
CA TYR A 226 -2.40 13.48 10.27
C TYR A 226 -1.27 12.48 9.96
N ASP A 227 -0.01 12.90 10.01
CA ASP A 227 1.21 12.08 9.87
C ASP A 227 1.20 11.09 8.69
N ARG A 228 0.86 9.81 8.91
CA ARG A 228 0.79 8.74 7.89
C ARG A 228 -0.57 8.04 7.83
N TYR A 229 -1.61 8.64 8.39
CA TYR A 229 -2.91 7.99 8.54
C TYR A 229 -3.86 8.13 7.34
N LEU A 230 -3.50 8.94 6.34
CA LEU A 230 -4.37 9.23 5.19
C LEU A 230 -3.79 8.67 3.89
N GLU A 231 -4.67 8.30 2.97
CA GLU A 231 -4.29 8.01 1.58
C GLU A 231 -4.01 9.33 0.82
N LEU A 232 -3.29 9.26 -0.30
CA LEU A 232 -2.90 10.47 -1.05
C LEU A 232 -4.11 11.34 -1.49
N PRO A 233 -5.22 10.80 -2.04
CA PRO A 233 -6.38 11.63 -2.39
C PRO A 233 -6.96 12.38 -1.19
N GLU A 234 -6.87 11.77 -0.01
CA GLU A 234 -7.39 12.31 1.24
C GLU A 234 -6.50 13.45 1.76
N TYR A 235 -5.17 13.30 1.70
CA TYR A 235 -4.22 14.40 1.93
C TYR A 235 -4.53 15.61 1.06
N LEU A 236 -4.74 15.37 -0.23
CA LEU A 236 -5.05 16.43 -1.20
C LEU A 236 -6.37 17.13 -0.83
N ALA A 237 -7.41 16.38 -0.48
CA ALA A 237 -8.71 16.94 -0.11
C ALA A 237 -8.58 17.85 1.13
N TRP A 238 -7.85 17.40 2.15
CA TRP A 238 -7.53 18.21 3.33
C TRP A 238 -6.68 19.45 3.00
N GLY A 239 -5.74 19.33 2.06
CA GLY A 239 -4.95 20.44 1.57
C GLY A 239 -5.84 21.53 0.97
N PHE A 240 -6.82 21.15 0.13
CA PHE A 240 -7.79 22.10 -0.41
C PHE A 240 -8.65 22.73 0.68
N PHE A 241 -9.05 21.95 1.69
CA PHE A 241 -9.83 22.45 2.81
C PHE A 241 -9.05 23.49 3.64
N TYR A 242 -7.77 23.23 3.93
CA TYR A 242 -6.90 24.13 4.70
C TYR A 242 -6.46 25.37 3.93
N GLY A 243 -6.16 25.24 2.64
CA GLY A 243 -5.84 26.40 1.79
C GLY A 243 -7.08 27.20 1.38
N GLY A 244 -8.27 26.60 1.49
CA GLY A 244 -9.55 27.26 1.31
C GLY A 244 -9.82 27.69 -0.14
N LYS A 245 -10.70 28.69 -0.30
CA LYS A 245 -11.23 29.10 -1.61
C LYS A 245 -10.17 29.66 -2.57
N ASP A 246 -9.01 30.10 -2.07
CA ASP A 246 -7.93 30.64 -2.90
C ASP A 246 -7.27 29.57 -3.78
N LEU A 247 -7.42 28.28 -3.41
CA LEU A 247 -6.94 27.15 -4.19
C LEU A 247 -7.94 26.68 -5.25
N LEU A 248 -9.19 27.16 -5.20
CA LEU A 248 -10.24 26.76 -6.14
C LEU A 248 -10.41 27.83 -7.23
N GLY A 249 -10.64 27.39 -8.46
CA GLY A 249 -10.91 28.24 -9.62
C GLY A 249 -9.90 28.14 -10.75
N GLU A 250 -10.21 28.82 -11.86
CA GLU A 250 -9.45 28.77 -13.12
C GLU A 250 -8.03 29.37 -13.07
N ASN A 251 -7.67 30.07 -11.99
CA ASN A 251 -6.38 30.76 -11.85
C ASN A 251 -5.29 29.90 -11.19
N GLY A 252 -5.65 28.69 -10.74
CA GLY A 252 -4.74 27.78 -10.04
C GLY A 252 -3.82 26.97 -10.95
N ALA A 253 -2.99 26.16 -10.31
CA ALA A 253 -2.26 25.08 -10.96
C ALA A 253 -3.14 23.81 -11.00
N SER A 254 -2.86 22.90 -11.93
CA SER A 254 -3.36 21.53 -11.84
C SER A 254 -2.59 20.74 -10.79
N LEU A 255 -3.14 19.61 -10.35
CA LEU A 255 -2.39 18.65 -9.54
C LEU A 255 -1.16 18.12 -10.30
N ASP A 256 -1.24 18.00 -11.63
CA ASP A 256 -0.10 17.60 -12.46
C ASP A 256 1.05 18.63 -12.39
N GLU A 257 0.72 19.92 -12.47
CA GLU A 257 1.69 21.01 -12.36
C GLU A 257 2.26 21.12 -10.96
N PHE A 258 1.42 20.87 -9.94
CA PHE A 258 1.84 20.88 -8.55
C PHE A 258 2.93 19.84 -8.29
N TYR A 259 2.66 18.56 -8.54
CA TYR A 259 3.62 17.51 -8.17
C TYR A 259 4.95 17.64 -8.94
N ARG A 260 4.93 18.16 -10.18
CA ARG A 260 6.15 18.38 -10.98
C ARG A 260 6.99 19.56 -10.51
N SER A 261 6.41 20.48 -9.75
CA SER A 261 7.02 21.78 -9.43
C SER A 261 7.13 22.04 -7.93
N ALA A 262 6.52 21.20 -7.09
CA ALA A 262 6.59 21.31 -5.64
C ALA A 262 7.99 20.86 -5.18
N GLU A 263 8.67 21.73 -4.43
CA GLU A 263 10.02 21.46 -3.89
C GLU A 263 9.97 21.08 -2.40
N ARG A 264 8.86 21.36 -1.72
CA ARG A 264 8.69 21.21 -0.26
C ARG A 264 7.92 19.96 0.14
N ILE A 265 7.22 19.37 -0.82
CA ILE A 265 6.36 18.21 -0.62
C ILE A 265 6.85 17.12 -1.56
N GLU A 266 7.13 15.95 -1.03
CA GLU A 266 7.49 14.76 -1.79
C GLU A 266 6.55 13.60 -1.46
N ILE A 267 6.49 12.63 -2.37
CA ILE A 267 5.79 11.37 -2.14
C ILE A 267 6.84 10.37 -1.72
N ARG A 268 6.69 9.81 -0.52
CA ARG A 268 7.52 8.71 -0.04
C ARG A 268 6.76 7.41 -0.16
N PHE A 269 7.52 6.35 -0.40
CA PHE A 269 7.05 4.98 -0.45
C PHE A 269 7.71 4.24 0.70
N GLU A 270 6.93 3.82 1.68
CA GLU A 270 7.42 2.95 2.76
C GLU A 270 6.36 1.87 2.97
N GLN A 271 6.76 0.61 3.14
CA GLN A 271 5.82 -0.49 3.42
C GLN A 271 4.69 -0.64 2.39
N GLY A 272 4.91 -0.19 1.13
CA GLY A 272 3.95 -0.36 0.02
C GLY A 272 2.82 0.65 0.00
N GLN A 273 2.86 1.56 0.95
CA GLN A 273 1.98 2.71 1.02
C GLN A 273 2.72 3.92 0.51
N SER A 274 1.97 4.78 -0.15
CA SER A 274 2.45 6.09 -0.56
C SER A 274 1.85 7.17 0.33
N PHE A 275 2.69 8.08 0.80
CA PHE A 275 2.25 9.19 1.64
C PHE A 275 3.03 10.46 1.30
N PHE A 276 2.43 11.61 1.60
CA PHE A 276 3.12 12.89 1.46
C PHE A 276 4.04 13.14 2.65
N ALA A 277 5.27 13.57 2.37
CA ALA A 277 6.24 14.00 3.36
C ALA A 277 6.79 15.39 3.02
N LYS A 278 7.37 16.05 4.02
CA LYS A 278 8.11 17.30 3.83
C LYS A 278 9.51 17.00 3.32
N THR A 279 9.96 17.72 2.31
CA THR A 279 11.34 17.67 1.82
C THR A 279 12.23 18.36 2.85
N PHE A 280 13.14 17.62 3.50
CA PHE A 280 14.04 18.21 4.50
C PHE A 280 15.13 19.04 3.80
N GLU A 281 15.26 20.34 4.15
CA GLU A 281 16.50 21.08 3.90
C GLU A 281 17.58 20.47 4.80
N THR A 282 18.64 19.99 4.18
CA THR A 282 19.71 19.20 4.81
C THR A 282 20.42 20.00 5.91
N GLU A 283 20.42 19.51 7.14
CA GLU A 283 21.59 19.61 8.03
C GLU A 283 21.83 18.24 8.71
N GLU A 284 22.96 17.66 8.31
CA GLU A 284 23.72 16.55 8.89
C GLU A 284 23.53 15.11 8.35
N GLU A 285 24.68 14.61 7.91
CA GLU A 285 25.05 13.34 7.31
C GLU A 285 24.48 12.11 8.05
N ASN A 286 23.90 11.17 7.29
CA ASN A 286 24.30 9.77 7.40
C ASN A 286 23.98 9.00 6.11
N ASP A 287 25.05 8.43 5.57
CA ASP A 287 25.20 7.38 4.56
C ASP A 287 24.23 7.28 3.36
N GLY A 288 24.84 7.38 2.17
CA GLY A 288 24.63 6.34 1.18
C GLY A 288 23.56 6.58 0.12
N ASN A 289 23.59 7.74 -0.53
CA ASN A 289 23.36 7.85 -1.98
C ASN A 289 22.05 7.24 -2.53
N THR A 290 20.96 8.01 -2.50
CA THR A 290 19.87 7.86 -3.47
C THR A 290 19.58 9.22 -4.11
N GLN A 291 20.40 9.56 -5.10
CA GLN A 291 19.92 10.42 -6.18
C GLN A 291 18.98 9.57 -7.02
N GLU A 292 17.68 9.62 -6.74
CA GLU A 292 16.68 9.18 -7.70
C GLU A 292 16.36 10.34 -8.65
N GLU A 293 17.15 10.44 -9.71
CA GLU A 293 16.68 11.10 -10.93
C GLU A 293 15.50 10.28 -11.47
N GLY A 294 14.36 10.94 -11.66
CA GLY A 294 13.08 10.27 -11.88
C GLY A 294 13.07 9.36 -13.10
N GLU A 295 12.83 8.07 -12.86
CA GLU A 295 12.39 7.08 -13.85
C GLU A 295 11.59 5.98 -13.10
N ASP A 296 10.34 5.76 -13.55
CA ASP A 296 9.36 4.73 -13.17
C ASP A 296 8.95 4.60 -11.68
N ILE A 297 7.91 5.37 -11.31
CA ILE A 297 7.29 5.40 -9.98
C ILE A 297 6.20 4.30 -9.82
N LEU A 298 5.94 3.51 -10.86
CA LEU A 298 5.27 2.21 -10.76
C LEU A 298 6.31 1.12 -10.61
N ARG A 299 6.99 1.11 -9.45
CA ARG A 299 7.84 -0.02 -9.03
C ARG A 299 6.93 -1.18 -8.66
N ILE A 300 6.34 -1.83 -9.67
CA ILE A 300 6.07 -3.26 -9.56
C ILE A 300 7.44 -3.89 -9.46
N SER A 301 7.67 -4.62 -8.37
CA SER A 301 8.94 -5.29 -8.10
C SER A 301 9.46 -5.99 -9.37
N GLY A 302 10.74 -5.78 -9.68
CA GLY A 302 11.46 -6.52 -10.71
C GLY A 302 11.66 -8.00 -10.34
N GLY A 303 11.43 -8.35 -9.07
CA GLY A 303 11.33 -9.71 -8.56
C GLY A 303 9.89 -10.21 -8.42
N THR A 304 9.73 -11.51 -8.23
CA THR A 304 8.45 -12.18 -7.98
C THR A 304 7.76 -11.67 -6.71
N THR A 305 6.46 -11.43 -6.79
CA THR A 305 5.59 -10.98 -5.67
C THR A 305 4.31 -11.80 -5.55
N ALA A 306 4.17 -12.85 -6.36
CA ALA A 306 2.95 -13.66 -6.48
C ALA A 306 2.56 -14.40 -5.18
N SER A 307 3.54 -14.73 -4.33
CA SER A 307 3.31 -15.32 -3.02
C SER A 307 4.52 -15.15 -2.11
N LEU A 308 4.31 -15.25 -0.79
CA LEU A 308 5.41 -15.27 0.19
C LEU A 308 6.43 -16.38 -0.11
N GLU A 309 5.98 -17.55 -0.53
CA GLU A 309 6.85 -18.69 -0.88
C GLU A 309 7.73 -18.38 -2.11
N ASP A 310 7.20 -17.65 -3.09
CA ASP A 310 7.96 -17.27 -4.29
C ASP A 310 9.01 -16.20 -3.97
N ILE A 311 8.66 -15.22 -3.13
CA ILE A 311 9.62 -14.22 -2.65
C ILE A 311 10.73 -14.90 -1.84
N MET A 312 10.39 -15.76 -0.88
CA MET A 312 11.36 -16.53 -0.09
C MET A 312 12.34 -17.32 -0.97
N ARG A 313 11.81 -17.93 -2.05
CA ARG A 313 12.61 -18.70 -3.01
C ARG A 313 13.59 -17.82 -3.79
N GLU A 314 13.16 -16.62 -4.19
CA GLU A 314 13.97 -15.69 -4.97
C GLU A 314 15.00 -14.94 -4.12
N THR A 315 14.64 -14.54 -2.89
CA THR A 315 15.56 -13.92 -1.93
C THR A 315 16.62 -14.89 -1.43
N GLY A 316 16.46 -16.19 -1.73
CA GLY A 316 17.42 -17.25 -1.46
C GLY A 316 17.39 -17.75 -0.02
N THR A 317 16.28 -17.58 0.71
CA THR A 317 16.19 -18.16 2.05
C THR A 317 16.09 -19.69 1.97
N PRO A 318 16.87 -20.43 2.78
CA PRO A 318 16.79 -21.89 2.86
C PRO A 318 15.62 -22.38 3.74
N MET A 319 14.80 -21.48 4.28
CA MET A 319 13.68 -21.78 5.15
C MET A 319 12.42 -22.18 4.37
N THR A 320 11.62 -23.10 4.91
CA THR A 320 10.32 -23.48 4.35
C THR A 320 9.15 -22.69 4.96
N MET A 321 7.97 -22.75 4.33
CA MET A 321 6.76 -22.17 4.91
C MET A 321 6.33 -22.82 6.23
N HIS A 322 6.55 -24.13 6.42
CA HIS A 322 6.21 -24.77 7.71
C HIS A 322 7.19 -24.37 8.81
N GLU A 323 8.47 -24.15 8.49
CA GLU A 323 9.47 -23.63 9.42
C GLU A 323 9.11 -22.19 9.83
N LEU A 324 8.74 -21.34 8.88
CA LEU A 324 8.26 -19.98 9.14
C LEU A 324 7.03 -19.97 10.07
N ASP A 325 6.00 -20.74 9.72
CA ASP A 325 4.79 -20.87 10.54
C ASP A 325 5.12 -21.40 11.95
N ALA A 326 6.10 -22.30 12.07
CA ALA A 326 6.53 -22.86 13.34
C ALA A 326 7.21 -21.80 14.22
N PHE A 327 8.08 -20.94 13.67
CA PHE A 327 8.66 -19.82 14.42
C PHE A 327 7.57 -18.87 14.95
N MET A 328 6.55 -18.56 14.16
CA MET A 328 5.44 -17.71 14.60
C MET A 328 4.64 -18.34 15.74
N LEU A 329 4.34 -19.64 15.65
CA LEU A 329 3.63 -20.39 16.69
C LEU A 329 4.46 -20.53 17.98
N ASP A 330 5.78 -20.69 17.85
CA ASP A 330 6.72 -20.74 18.98
C ASP A 330 6.74 -19.41 19.74
N ASN A 331 6.83 -18.29 19.04
CA ASN A 331 6.73 -16.96 19.65
C ASN A 331 5.38 -16.73 20.35
N CYS A 332 4.28 -17.18 19.76
CA CYS A 332 2.96 -17.14 20.40
C CYS A 332 2.91 -17.95 21.71
N TYR A 333 3.61 -19.09 21.77
CA TYR A 333 3.69 -19.93 22.98
C TYR A 333 4.53 -19.26 24.08
N ASN A 334 5.72 -18.76 23.70
CA ASN A 334 6.72 -18.15 24.58
C ASN A 334 6.36 -16.73 25.04
N ARG A 335 5.38 -16.08 24.37
CA ARG A 335 4.95 -14.69 24.61
C ARG A 335 6.04 -13.67 24.27
N GLU A 336 6.81 -13.97 23.24
CA GLU A 336 7.79 -13.08 22.64
C GLU A 336 7.08 -12.32 21.51
N PHE A 337 6.91 -11.00 21.68
CA PHE A 337 6.06 -10.18 20.81
C PHE A 337 6.83 -9.10 20.04
N GLU A 338 8.15 -9.06 20.16
CA GLU A 338 8.97 -8.11 19.39
C GLU A 338 9.23 -8.69 18.01
N PHE A 339 8.64 -8.05 16.99
CA PHE A 339 8.73 -8.49 15.60
C PHE A 339 10.18 -8.49 15.09
N ASP A 340 10.99 -7.54 15.55
CA ASP A 340 12.42 -7.46 15.20
C ASP A 340 13.20 -8.68 15.70
N ASP A 341 12.90 -9.19 16.89
CA ASP A 341 13.51 -10.41 17.44
C ASP A 341 13.09 -11.66 16.65
N PHE A 342 11.81 -11.76 16.29
CA PHE A 342 11.30 -12.80 15.40
C PHE A 342 12.00 -12.79 14.04
N TYR A 343 12.08 -11.60 13.43
CA TYR A 343 12.66 -11.41 12.11
C TYR A 343 14.15 -11.77 12.13
N ALA A 344 14.89 -11.28 13.13
CA ALA A 344 16.30 -11.60 13.33
C ALA A 344 16.52 -13.10 13.55
N ARG A 345 15.65 -13.77 14.31
CA ARG A 345 15.70 -15.21 14.55
C ARG A 345 15.44 -16.04 13.28
N CYS A 346 14.56 -15.58 12.39
CA CYS A 346 14.20 -16.31 11.17
C CYS A 346 15.15 -16.06 9.99
N PHE A 347 15.67 -14.84 9.85
CA PHE A 347 16.38 -14.39 8.65
C PHE A 347 17.82 -13.91 8.93
N GLY A 348 18.21 -13.79 10.20
CA GLY A 348 19.52 -13.30 10.63
C GLY A 348 19.70 -11.77 10.50
N GLU A 349 20.85 -11.26 10.93
CA GLU A 349 21.22 -9.83 10.79
C GLU A 349 21.51 -9.42 9.33
N ARG A 350 21.65 -10.40 8.41
CA ARG A 350 21.81 -10.15 6.98
C ARG A 350 20.44 -10.04 6.34
N ARG A 351 20.09 -8.83 5.89
CA ARG A 351 18.87 -8.58 5.13
C ARG A 351 18.81 -9.52 3.92
N LEU A 352 17.64 -10.13 3.71
CA LEU A 352 17.31 -10.88 2.52
C LEU A 352 17.67 -10.04 1.27
N ARG A 353 18.16 -10.71 0.23
CA ARG A 353 18.51 -10.03 -1.02
C ARG A 353 17.25 -9.84 -1.84
N PHE A 354 16.51 -8.77 -1.54
CA PHE A 354 15.38 -8.35 -2.35
C PHE A 354 15.85 -7.77 -3.68
N ALA A 355 15.05 -7.96 -4.73
CA ALA A 355 15.29 -7.37 -6.05
C ALA A 355 15.21 -5.84 -6.00
N ASP A 356 14.27 -5.33 -5.19
CA ASP A 356 14.04 -3.91 -4.92
C ASP A 356 13.23 -3.75 -3.62
N GLU A 357 13.04 -2.50 -3.20
CA GLU A 357 12.28 -2.13 -2.01
C GLU A 357 10.80 -2.57 -2.10
N ALA A 358 10.21 -2.65 -3.30
CA ALA A 358 8.83 -3.09 -3.45
C ALA A 358 8.67 -4.58 -3.15
N GLN A 359 9.66 -5.41 -3.49
CA GLN A 359 9.67 -6.83 -3.11
C GLN A 359 9.80 -7.01 -1.59
N GLU A 360 10.66 -6.23 -0.93
CA GLU A 360 10.84 -6.23 0.52
C GLU A 360 9.53 -5.89 1.24
N VAL A 361 8.84 -4.86 0.75
CA VAL A 361 7.52 -4.46 1.25
C VAL A 361 6.49 -5.58 1.14
N VAL A 362 6.34 -6.17 -0.06
CA VAL A 362 5.33 -7.20 -0.28
C VAL A 362 5.62 -8.42 0.59
N PHE A 363 6.92 -8.73 0.77
CA PHE A 363 7.37 -9.74 1.71
C PHE A 363 6.94 -9.44 3.15
N MET A 364 7.18 -8.22 3.63
CA MET A 364 6.80 -7.81 4.99
C MET A 364 5.28 -7.84 5.19
N ASN A 365 4.49 -7.37 4.23
CA ASN A 365 3.03 -7.42 4.32
C ASN A 365 2.51 -8.87 4.38
N TYR A 366 3.04 -9.76 3.52
CA TYR A 366 2.69 -11.18 3.61
C TYR A 366 3.11 -11.80 4.94
N LEU A 367 4.25 -11.39 5.49
CA LEU A 367 4.75 -11.88 6.78
C LEU A 367 3.85 -11.42 7.94
N GLU A 368 3.41 -10.16 7.92
CA GLU A 368 2.46 -9.58 8.87
C GLU A 368 1.07 -10.23 8.76
N ASP A 369 0.50 -10.33 7.55
CA ASP A 369 -0.79 -11.00 7.30
C ASP A 369 -0.77 -12.45 7.80
N ARG A 370 0.36 -13.14 7.57
CA ARG A 370 0.55 -14.52 8.03
C ARG A 370 0.62 -14.57 9.55
N TRP A 371 1.37 -13.67 10.17
CA TRP A 371 1.48 -13.54 11.61
C TRP A 371 0.13 -13.28 12.26
N GLU A 372 -0.64 -12.30 11.78
CA GLU A 372 -1.97 -11.98 12.29
C GLU A 372 -2.93 -13.16 12.16
N SER A 373 -2.91 -13.86 11.02
CA SER A 373 -3.73 -15.06 10.82
C SER A 373 -3.39 -16.17 11.81
N ILE A 374 -2.11 -16.40 12.10
CA ILE A 374 -1.66 -17.44 13.03
C ILE A 374 -1.95 -17.03 14.48
N ALA A 375 -1.51 -15.84 14.88
CA ALA A 375 -1.70 -15.31 16.23
C ALA A 375 -3.19 -15.16 16.58
N GLY A 376 -4.03 -14.72 15.63
CA GLY A 376 -5.48 -14.57 15.81
C GLY A 376 -6.23 -15.89 16.03
N LYS A 377 -5.68 -17.02 15.57
CA LYS A 377 -6.25 -18.37 15.74
C LYS A 377 -5.54 -19.20 16.80
N TYR A 378 -4.44 -18.69 17.35
CA TYR A 378 -3.58 -19.43 18.27
C TYR A 378 -4.31 -19.81 19.57
N ASN A 379 -4.22 -21.08 19.95
CA ASN A 379 -4.76 -21.59 21.20
C ASN A 379 -3.68 -22.33 21.99
N ARG A 380 -3.14 -21.67 23.01
CA ARG A 380 -2.08 -22.22 23.86
C ARG A 380 -2.42 -23.58 24.49
N HIS A 381 -3.67 -23.78 24.94
CA HIS A 381 -4.03 -25.05 25.60
C HIS A 381 -3.96 -26.23 24.63
N PHE A 382 -4.37 -26.00 23.38
CA PHE A 382 -4.27 -26.97 22.31
C PHE A 382 -2.82 -27.19 21.85
N ASP A 383 -1.99 -26.15 21.99
CA ASP A 383 -0.60 -26.15 21.56
C ASP A 383 0.38 -26.73 22.59
N GLU A 384 0.02 -26.77 23.87
CA GLU A 384 0.85 -27.25 24.98
C GLU A 384 1.58 -28.58 24.71
N PRO A 385 0.94 -29.65 24.16
CA PRO A 385 1.67 -30.89 23.86
C PRO A 385 2.59 -30.78 22.64
N LYS A 386 2.32 -29.84 21.72
CA LYS A 386 3.05 -29.68 20.46
C LYS A 386 4.26 -28.77 20.59
N ALA A 387 4.17 -27.75 21.45
CA ALA A 387 5.18 -26.72 21.58
C ALA A 387 6.58 -27.28 21.87
N PRO A 388 6.78 -28.22 22.82
CA PRO A 388 8.12 -28.78 23.07
C PRO A 388 8.70 -29.54 21.87
N VAL A 389 7.85 -30.26 21.13
CA VAL A 389 8.25 -31.00 19.93
C VAL A 389 8.62 -30.03 18.81
N ARG A 390 7.87 -28.93 18.66
CA ARG A 390 8.17 -27.86 17.70
C ARG A 390 9.48 -27.16 18.03
N GLU A 391 9.66 -26.76 19.29
CA GLU A 391 10.86 -26.09 19.80
C GLU A 391 12.12 -26.92 19.49
N SER A 392 12.10 -28.23 19.76
CA SER A 392 13.23 -29.12 19.45
C SER A 392 13.54 -29.24 17.95
N ILE A 393 12.56 -29.06 17.06
CA ILE A 393 12.81 -29.00 15.61
C ILE A 393 13.35 -27.62 15.21
N LEU A 394 12.87 -26.54 15.84
CA LEU A 394 13.35 -25.19 15.59
C LEU A 394 14.81 -25.02 16.00
N GLU A 395 15.27 -25.61 17.11
CA GLU A 395 16.70 -25.61 17.50
C GLU A 395 17.60 -26.21 16.39
N ILE A 396 17.19 -27.35 15.83
CA ILE A 396 17.90 -27.99 14.71
C ILE A 396 17.84 -27.09 13.46
N THR A 397 16.72 -26.39 13.25
CA THR A 397 16.52 -25.51 12.11
C THR A 397 17.41 -24.27 12.22
N GLU A 398 17.49 -23.64 13.38
CA GLU A 398 18.34 -22.48 13.67
C GLU A 398 19.81 -22.78 13.39
N GLU A 399 20.35 -23.90 13.91
CA GLU A 399 21.73 -24.30 13.66
C GLU A 399 22.03 -24.45 12.16
N ARG A 400 21.05 -24.98 11.41
CA ARG A 400 21.16 -25.15 9.96
C ARG A 400 21.10 -23.81 9.22
N LEU A 401 20.24 -22.89 9.64
CA LEU A 401 20.14 -21.54 9.07
C LEU A 401 21.45 -20.78 9.29
N ASP A 402 21.99 -20.81 10.51
CA ASP A 402 23.29 -20.23 10.87
C ASP A 402 24.41 -20.76 9.96
N TRP A 403 24.42 -22.07 9.72
CA TRP A 403 25.39 -22.67 8.81
C TRP A 403 25.26 -22.15 7.36
N PHE A 404 24.03 -22.00 6.85
CA PHE A 404 23.79 -21.42 5.53
C PHE A 404 24.18 -19.95 5.45
N HIS A 405 23.99 -19.18 6.53
CA HIS A 405 24.50 -17.81 6.61
C HIS A 405 26.02 -17.78 6.50
N VAL A 406 26.74 -18.58 7.29
CA VAL A 406 28.21 -18.70 7.20
C VAL A 406 28.65 -19.09 5.78
N LEU A 407 27.93 -19.99 5.11
CA LEU A 407 28.23 -20.39 3.74
C LEU A 407 28.03 -19.24 2.74
N ALA A 408 26.96 -18.46 2.89
CA ALA A 408 26.66 -17.31 2.03
C ALA A 408 27.74 -16.21 2.16
N ASP A 409 28.31 -16.04 3.36
CA ASP A 409 29.40 -15.11 3.65
C ASP A 409 30.70 -15.44 2.91
N MET A 410 30.92 -16.73 2.64
CA MET A 410 32.12 -17.22 1.96
C MET A 410 32.00 -17.18 0.42
N GLU A 411 30.85 -16.78 -0.13
CA GLU A 411 30.57 -16.68 -1.57
C GLU A 411 30.93 -17.95 -2.38
N ILE A 412 30.85 -19.14 -1.75
CA ILE A 412 31.20 -20.41 -2.39
C ILE A 412 30.13 -20.77 -3.43
N PRO A 413 30.48 -20.96 -4.72
CA PRO A 413 29.51 -21.32 -5.74
C PRO A 413 28.89 -22.70 -5.47
N GLU A 414 27.57 -22.84 -5.64
CA GLU A 414 26.81 -24.09 -5.43
C GLU A 414 27.43 -25.30 -6.16
N SER A 415 28.03 -25.06 -7.34
CA SER A 415 28.72 -26.07 -8.14
C SER A 415 29.87 -26.79 -7.43
N GLN A 416 30.44 -26.18 -6.39
CA GLN A 416 31.56 -26.70 -5.63
C GLN A 416 31.10 -27.51 -4.41
N LEU A 417 29.84 -27.39 -3.99
CA LEU A 417 29.34 -28.03 -2.78
C LEU A 417 29.30 -29.57 -2.91
N PRO A 418 29.57 -30.33 -1.83
CA PRO A 418 29.46 -31.79 -1.82
C PRO A 418 28.01 -32.27 -2.01
N ARG A 419 27.59 -32.44 -3.26
CA ARG A 419 26.20 -32.78 -3.65
C ARG A 419 25.60 -33.96 -2.89
N VAL A 420 26.39 -34.98 -2.56
CA VAL A 420 25.91 -36.15 -1.79
C VAL A 420 25.56 -35.78 -0.36
N THR A 421 26.38 -34.95 0.28
CA THR A 421 26.20 -34.52 1.68
C THR A 421 25.07 -33.50 1.79
N ILE A 422 25.00 -32.52 0.88
CA ILE A 422 23.88 -31.57 0.80
C ILE A 422 22.54 -32.29 0.57
N LYS A 423 22.51 -33.33 -0.29
CA LYS A 423 21.30 -34.13 -0.51
C LYS A 423 20.84 -34.88 0.75
N LYS A 424 21.78 -35.30 1.62
CA LYS A 424 21.42 -35.90 2.92
C LYS A 424 20.80 -34.86 3.85
N LEU A 425 21.40 -33.67 3.93
CA LEU A 425 20.87 -32.54 4.70
C LEU A 425 19.44 -32.19 4.25
N ALA A 426 19.23 -32.01 2.95
CA ALA A 426 17.90 -31.73 2.40
C ALA A 426 16.87 -32.84 2.68
N GLY A 427 17.32 -34.10 2.72
CA GLY A 427 16.46 -35.23 3.10
C GLY A 427 16.04 -35.21 4.57
N LEU A 428 16.93 -34.75 5.45
CA LEU A 428 16.66 -34.53 6.87
C LEU A 428 15.68 -33.37 7.06
N THR A 429 15.97 -32.21 6.45
CA THR A 429 15.09 -31.03 6.44
C THR A 429 13.68 -31.38 6.00
N LYS A 430 13.53 -32.09 4.88
CA LYS A 430 12.21 -32.52 4.38
C LYS A 430 11.43 -33.38 5.38
N ARG A 431 12.12 -34.20 6.19
CA ARG A 431 11.48 -35.03 7.21
C ARG A 431 10.99 -34.18 8.37
N LEU A 432 11.83 -33.26 8.85
CA LEU A 432 11.51 -32.35 9.95
C LEU A 432 10.39 -31.37 9.55
N ASP A 433 10.47 -30.80 8.35
CA ASP A 433 9.42 -29.97 7.74
C ASP A 433 8.06 -30.69 7.68
N GLY A 434 8.06 -31.97 7.33
CA GLY A 434 6.85 -32.79 7.33
C GLY A 434 6.24 -32.98 8.73
N ILE A 435 7.07 -33.01 9.78
CA ILE A 435 6.59 -33.04 11.17
C ILE A 435 6.03 -31.68 11.57
N LEU A 436 6.73 -30.58 11.25
CA LEU A 436 6.23 -29.22 11.49
C LEU A 436 4.88 -28.96 10.81
N GLY A 437 4.71 -29.37 9.55
CA GLY A 437 3.43 -29.23 8.85
C GLY A 437 2.26 -29.95 9.55
N MET A 438 2.52 -31.06 10.23
CA MET A 438 1.51 -31.72 11.08
C MET A 438 1.27 -30.95 12.37
N LEU A 439 2.32 -30.54 13.07
CA LEU A 439 2.23 -29.81 14.35
C LEU A 439 1.54 -28.46 14.20
N ASN A 440 1.82 -27.73 13.12
CA ASN A 440 1.26 -26.40 12.84
C ASN A 440 -0.25 -26.45 12.51
N SER A 441 -0.80 -27.63 12.22
CA SER A 441 -2.23 -27.79 11.92
C SER A 441 -3.09 -27.70 13.18
N GLU A 442 -4.09 -26.81 13.16
CA GLU A 442 -5.13 -26.70 14.19
C GLU A 442 -5.97 -27.98 14.35
N LYS A 443 -5.99 -28.86 13.34
CA LYS A 443 -6.82 -30.07 13.34
C LYS A 443 -6.10 -31.29 13.91
N TYR A 444 -4.80 -31.19 14.09
CA TYR A 444 -3.98 -32.30 14.57
C TYR A 444 -3.89 -32.24 16.09
N GLU A 445 -4.29 -33.31 16.77
CA GLU A 445 -4.11 -33.47 18.21
C GLU A 445 -2.95 -34.44 18.43
N LEU A 446 -1.99 -34.07 19.28
CA LEU A 446 -0.82 -34.88 19.56
C LEU A 446 -1.03 -35.62 20.89
N GLU A 447 -0.99 -36.95 20.86
CA GLU A 447 -1.02 -37.80 22.05
C GLU A 447 0.38 -37.91 22.70
N ASP A 448 0.44 -38.07 24.03
CA ASP A 448 1.72 -38.10 24.78
C ASP A 448 2.71 -39.18 24.27
N ASN A 449 2.20 -40.36 23.90
CA ASN A 449 3.00 -41.47 23.36
C ASN A 449 3.57 -41.16 21.95
N GLU A 450 2.84 -40.39 21.15
CA GLU A 450 3.24 -39.94 19.83
C GLU A 450 4.28 -38.82 19.96
N ALA A 451 4.09 -37.91 20.91
CA ALA A 451 5.06 -36.88 21.26
C ALA A 451 6.42 -37.48 21.66
N GLU A 452 6.44 -38.49 22.54
CA GLU A 452 7.67 -39.21 22.91
C GLU A 452 8.34 -39.86 21.69
N SER A 453 7.57 -40.51 20.81
CA SER A 453 8.12 -41.12 19.58
C SER A 453 8.65 -40.09 18.58
N MET A 454 8.05 -38.89 18.52
CA MET A 454 8.53 -37.79 17.71
C MET A 454 9.83 -37.23 18.27
N MET A 455 9.92 -37.02 19.59
CA MET A 455 11.14 -36.56 20.27
C MET A 455 12.32 -37.51 20.02
N ASP A 456 12.13 -38.83 20.17
CA ASP A 456 13.14 -39.84 19.83
C ASP A 456 13.63 -39.73 18.37
N THR A 457 12.73 -39.35 17.46
CA THR A 457 13.05 -39.16 16.05
C THR A 457 13.82 -37.86 15.82
N ILE A 458 13.47 -36.79 16.54
CA ILE A 458 14.09 -35.47 16.48
C ILE A 458 15.51 -35.56 17.04
N GLU A 459 15.72 -36.20 18.19
CA GLU A 459 17.05 -36.42 18.77
C GLU A 459 18.00 -37.16 17.81
N ARG A 460 17.50 -38.23 17.16
CA ARG A 460 18.28 -38.94 16.13
C ARG A 460 18.54 -38.05 14.91
N SER A 461 17.64 -37.12 14.60
CA SER A 461 17.80 -36.20 13.49
C SER A 461 18.83 -35.12 13.79
N ALA A 462 18.88 -34.61 15.03
CA ALA A 462 19.90 -33.69 15.51
C ALA A 462 21.31 -34.31 15.38
N VAL A 463 21.51 -35.51 15.91
CA VAL A 463 22.81 -36.22 15.80
C VAL A 463 23.22 -36.42 14.33
N LEU A 464 22.28 -36.74 13.45
CA LEU A 464 22.56 -36.88 12.03
C LEU A 464 22.88 -35.54 11.36
N GLN A 465 22.25 -34.44 11.78
CA GLN A 465 22.57 -33.10 11.30
C GLN A 465 23.99 -32.72 11.70
N ASP A 466 24.37 -32.88 12.97
CA ASP A 466 25.71 -32.59 13.48
C ASP A 466 26.77 -33.33 12.66
N GLU A 467 26.58 -34.64 12.43
CA GLU A 467 27.50 -35.45 11.61
C GLU A 467 27.62 -34.93 10.17
N ILE A 468 26.52 -34.40 9.59
CA ILE A 468 26.48 -33.84 8.24
C ILE A 468 27.17 -32.47 8.22
N LEU A 469 26.88 -31.59 9.17
CA LEU A 469 27.49 -30.26 9.29
C LEU A 469 28.99 -30.36 9.56
N GLU A 470 29.44 -31.30 10.40
CA GLU A 470 30.86 -31.59 10.62
C GLU A 470 31.58 -32.03 9.35
N GLN A 471 30.94 -32.87 8.53
CA GLN A 471 31.47 -33.29 7.23
C GLN A 471 31.59 -32.11 6.26
N LEU A 472 30.58 -31.24 6.24
CA LEU A 472 30.59 -30.03 5.42
C LEU A 472 31.65 -29.03 5.89
N ASN A 473 31.77 -28.78 7.20
CA ASN A 473 32.80 -27.94 7.80
C ASN A 473 34.22 -28.46 7.53
N SER A 474 34.41 -29.78 7.64
CA SER A 474 35.67 -30.44 7.30
C SER A 474 36.01 -30.32 5.82
N TRP A 475 35.00 -30.32 4.94
CA TRP A 475 35.19 -30.08 3.52
C TRP A 475 35.53 -28.61 3.23
N MET A 476 34.86 -27.66 3.89
CA MET A 476 35.13 -26.22 3.74
C MET A 476 36.57 -25.90 4.14
N ASN A 477 37.03 -26.38 5.31
CA ASN A 477 38.40 -26.20 5.81
C ASN A 477 39.51 -26.84 4.95
N ARG A 478 39.15 -27.68 3.97
CA ARG A 478 40.10 -28.33 3.04
C ARG A 478 40.06 -27.73 1.64
N SER A 479 39.01 -26.98 1.32
CA SER A 479 38.68 -26.52 -0.04
C SER A 479 38.78 -25.00 -0.19
N VAL A 480 38.67 -24.27 0.92
CA VAL A 480 39.08 -22.86 1.10
C VAL A 480 40.51 -22.85 1.63
#